data_AF-A0A9E1F9E9-F1
#
_entry.id   AF-A0A9E1F9E9-F1
#
_cell.length_a   1.000
_cell.length_b   1.000
_cell.length_c   1.000
_cell.angle_alpha   90.00
_cell.angle_beta   90.00
_cell.angle_gamma   90.00
#
_symmetry.space_group_name_H-M   'P 1'
#
loop_
_entity.id
_entity.type
_entity.pdbx_description
1 polymer ?
#
loop_
_entity_poly.entity_id
_entity_poly.type
_entity_poly.pdbx_seq_one_letter_code
_entity_poly.pdbx_strand_id
1 'polypeptide(L)'
;MKHLAMIIFLITSLYSHEANCTDMFGLIYNKNLSDVETAKYIKYYIDDLGCDANMTIEIPDLSIRSNLLEYAYDTNKTKTFDTLLAKGTAANASLATSIGMSFAFFFRENGVGIDNKKASPELLEFIKTQKYKEFKEEKF
;
A
#
# COMPACT_ATOMS: atom_id res chain seq x y z
N MET A 1 -6.67 46.11 -10.20
CA MET A 1 -6.14 45.05 -9.29
C MET A 1 -7.21 44.05 -8.82
N LYS A 2 -8.39 44.48 -8.34
CA LYS A 2 -9.46 43.55 -7.87
C LYS A 2 -9.91 42.52 -8.91
N HIS A 3 -10.09 42.92 -10.17
CA HIS A 3 -10.49 42.01 -11.25
C HIS A 3 -9.40 41.01 -11.63
N LEU A 4 -8.13 41.42 -11.59
CA LEU A 4 -7.00 40.53 -11.87
C LEU A 4 -6.88 39.45 -10.80
N ALA A 5 -7.07 39.81 -9.52
CA ALA A 5 -7.10 38.85 -8.41
C ALA A 5 -8.26 37.85 -8.52
N MET A 6 -9.46 38.31 -8.90
CA MET A 6 -10.59 37.40 -9.12
C MET A 6 -10.38 36.46 -10.31
N ILE A 7 -9.77 36.94 -11.39
CA ILE A 7 -9.45 36.11 -12.56
C ILE A 7 -8.39 35.07 -12.20
N ILE A 8 -7.34 35.44 -11.45
CA ILE A 8 -6.34 34.50 -10.96
C ILE A 8 -7.00 33.47 -10.04
N PHE A 9 -7.86 33.89 -9.10
CA PHE A 9 -8.59 33.00 -8.20
C PHE A 9 -9.48 32.00 -8.95
N LEU A 10 -10.21 32.49 -9.97
CA LEU A 10 -11.06 31.65 -10.84
C LEU A 10 -10.24 30.67 -11.68
N ILE A 11 -9.10 31.10 -12.23
CA ILE A 11 -8.21 30.22 -12.99
C ILE A 11 -7.62 29.15 -12.06
N THR A 12 -7.19 29.51 -10.84
CA THR A 12 -6.71 28.54 -9.84
C THR A 12 -7.81 27.57 -9.40
N SER A 13 -9.07 28.02 -9.29
CA SER A 13 -10.21 27.15 -8.96
C SER A 13 -10.74 26.33 -10.13
N LEU A 14 -10.45 26.72 -11.38
CA LEU A 14 -10.80 25.94 -12.58
C LEU A 14 -9.70 24.92 -12.92
N TYR A 15 -8.44 25.22 -12.64
CA TYR A 15 -7.32 24.28 -12.78
C TYR A 15 -7.15 23.36 -11.56
N SER A 16 -7.87 23.59 -10.47
CA SER A 16 -8.14 22.55 -9.49
C SER A 16 -9.11 21.54 -10.11
N HIS A 17 -8.60 20.68 -10.99
CA HIS A 17 -9.05 19.30 -10.90
C HIS A 17 -8.79 18.94 -9.44
N GLU A 18 -9.83 18.94 -8.61
CA GLU A 18 -9.70 18.79 -7.17
C GLU A 18 -9.04 17.43 -6.95
N ALA A 19 -7.71 17.44 -6.81
CA ALA A 19 -6.92 16.25 -6.54
C ALA A 19 -7.47 15.71 -5.22
N ASN A 20 -8.22 14.62 -5.31
CA ASN A 20 -8.85 14.05 -4.16
C ASN A 20 -7.79 13.21 -3.46
N CYS A 21 -7.63 13.33 -2.14
CA CYS A 21 -6.65 12.51 -1.42
C CYS A 21 -6.87 11.01 -1.66
N THR A 22 -8.10 10.56 -1.97
CA THR A 22 -8.39 9.17 -2.35
C THR A 22 -7.74 8.75 -3.66
N ASP A 23 -7.35 9.68 -4.53
CA ASP A 23 -6.66 9.40 -5.79
C ASP A 23 -5.31 8.72 -5.54
N MET A 24 -4.71 8.89 -4.36
CA MET A 24 -3.51 8.16 -3.94
C MET A 24 -3.68 6.64 -4.07
N PHE A 25 -4.85 6.09 -3.71
CA PHE A 25 -5.11 4.65 -3.88
C PHE A 25 -5.14 4.25 -5.35
N GLY A 26 -5.75 5.08 -6.21
CA GLY A 26 -5.79 4.88 -7.65
C GLY A 26 -4.40 4.95 -8.28
N LEU A 27 -3.56 5.89 -7.86
CA LEU A 27 -2.17 6.02 -8.30
C LEU A 27 -1.33 4.79 -7.93
N ILE A 28 -1.49 4.28 -6.72
CA ILE A 28 -0.80 3.05 -6.27
C ILE A 28 -1.26 1.85 -7.11
N TYR A 29 -2.55 1.69 -7.35
CA TYR A 29 -3.08 0.57 -8.13
C TYR A 29 -2.84 0.68 -9.64
N ASN A 30 -2.52 1.87 -10.15
CA ASN A 30 -2.30 2.09 -11.57
C ASN A 30 -1.07 1.34 -12.09
N LYS A 31 -1.32 0.32 -12.93
CA LYS A 31 -0.30 -0.53 -13.57
C LYS A 31 0.54 0.19 -14.62
N ASN A 32 0.05 1.33 -15.14
CA ASN A 32 0.77 2.13 -16.13
C ASN A 32 1.78 3.09 -15.48
N LEU A 33 1.70 3.28 -14.15
CA LEU A 33 2.68 4.07 -13.40
C LEU A 33 3.76 3.16 -12.82
N SER A 34 5.02 3.52 -13.11
CA SER A 34 6.13 2.88 -12.41
C SER A 34 6.08 3.16 -10.91
N ASP A 35 6.73 2.33 -10.12
CA ASP A 35 6.84 2.55 -8.68
C ASP A 35 7.53 3.89 -8.35
N VAL A 36 8.57 4.28 -9.11
CA VAL A 36 9.26 5.56 -8.93
C VAL A 36 8.34 6.76 -9.17
N GLU A 37 7.53 6.72 -10.23
CA GLU A 37 6.55 7.77 -10.51
C GLU A 37 5.45 7.80 -9.47
N THR A 38 4.97 6.62 -9.05
CA THR A 38 3.96 6.49 -8.01
C THR A 38 4.44 7.13 -6.70
N ALA A 39 5.65 6.80 -6.24
CA ALA A 39 6.26 7.37 -5.05
C ALA A 39 6.38 8.90 -5.14
N LYS A 40 6.73 9.43 -6.32
CA LYS A 40 6.79 10.88 -6.56
C LYS A 40 5.42 11.53 -6.39
N TYR A 41 4.36 10.95 -6.97
CA TYR A 41 3.02 11.49 -6.82
C TYR A 41 2.50 11.35 -5.39
N ILE A 42 2.68 10.21 -4.73
CA ILE A 42 2.29 10.05 -3.32
C ILE A 42 2.96 11.10 -2.43
N LYS A 43 4.25 11.36 -2.64
CA LYS A 43 4.95 12.43 -1.93
C LYS A 43 4.30 13.80 -2.18
N TYR A 44 3.95 14.12 -3.43
CA TYR A 44 3.26 15.37 -3.77
C TYR A 44 1.90 15.49 -3.08
N TYR A 45 1.09 14.43 -3.06
CA TYR A 45 -0.20 14.45 -2.38
C TYR A 45 -0.05 14.70 -0.87
N ILE A 46 0.93 14.07 -0.22
CA ILE A 46 1.14 14.22 1.22
C ILE A 46 1.78 15.57 1.57
N ASP A 47 2.87 15.93 0.91
CA ASP A 47 3.68 17.09 1.26
C ASP A 47 3.10 18.41 0.75
N ASP A 48 2.63 18.43 -0.51
CA ASP A 48 2.20 19.65 -1.18
C ASP A 48 0.69 19.87 -1.09
N LEU A 49 -0.10 18.79 -1.12
CA LEU A 49 -1.57 18.88 -1.00
C LEU A 49 -2.09 18.65 0.43
N GLY A 50 -1.22 18.24 1.36
CA GLY A 50 -1.57 18.04 2.77
C GLY A 50 -2.49 16.85 3.02
N CYS A 51 -2.49 15.86 2.12
CA CYS A 51 -3.28 14.64 2.30
C CYS A 51 -2.74 13.79 3.46
N ASP A 52 -3.67 13.17 4.18
CA ASP A 52 -3.33 12.28 5.30
C ASP A 52 -2.68 10.99 4.80
N ALA A 53 -1.41 10.79 5.13
CA ALA A 53 -0.64 9.58 4.82
C ALA A 53 -1.23 8.33 5.50
N ASN A 54 -2.03 8.48 6.55
CA ASN A 54 -2.70 7.39 7.27
C ASN A 54 -4.15 7.18 6.84
N MET A 55 -4.58 7.80 5.74
CA MET A 55 -5.95 7.62 5.27
C MET A 55 -6.28 6.15 4.99
N THR A 56 -7.54 5.81 5.24
CA THR A 56 -8.05 4.45 5.03
C THR A 56 -9.30 4.46 4.16
N ILE A 57 -9.49 3.40 3.39
CA ILE A 57 -10.76 3.10 2.72
C ILE A 57 -11.39 1.92 3.44
N GLU A 58 -12.69 2.04 3.74
CA GLU A 58 -13.49 0.94 4.25
C GLU A 58 -13.92 0.07 3.07
N ILE A 59 -13.57 -1.22 3.11
CA ILE A 59 -14.11 -2.18 2.16
C ILE A 59 -15.44 -2.69 2.73
N PRO A 60 -16.58 -2.43 2.05
CA PRO A 60 -17.87 -2.96 2.48
C PRO A 60 -17.77 -4.48 2.70
N ASP A 61 -18.52 -5.00 3.67
CA ASP A 61 -18.64 -6.42 4.00
C ASP A 61 -17.42 -7.10 4.64
N LEU A 62 -16.23 -6.50 4.64
CA LEU A 62 -15.03 -7.10 5.26
C LEU A 62 -14.68 -6.54 6.64
N SER A 63 -15.31 -5.45 7.11
CA SER A 63 -14.96 -4.75 8.36
C SER A 63 -13.47 -4.41 8.50
N ILE A 64 -12.74 -4.39 7.38
CA ILE A 64 -11.32 -4.10 7.28
C ILE A 64 -11.15 -2.71 6.67
N ARG A 65 -10.20 -1.96 7.21
CA ARG A 65 -9.84 -0.63 6.72
C ARG A 65 -8.49 -0.70 6.04
N SER A 66 -8.52 -0.75 4.72
CA SER A 66 -7.32 -0.75 3.88
C SER A 66 -6.64 0.60 3.92
N ASN A 67 -5.31 0.61 3.99
CA ASN A 67 -4.53 1.83 3.92
C ASN A 67 -3.57 1.80 2.71
N LEU A 68 -2.86 2.90 2.51
CA LEU A 68 -1.96 3.05 1.37
C LEU A 68 -0.81 2.02 1.37
N LEU A 69 -0.33 1.57 2.53
CA LEU A 69 0.74 0.57 2.62
C LEU A 69 0.31 -0.79 2.09
N GLU A 70 -0.90 -1.25 2.42
CA GLU A 70 -1.44 -2.49 1.86
C GLU A 70 -1.51 -2.43 0.34
N TYR A 71 -2.02 -1.33 -0.22
CA TYR A 71 -2.09 -1.18 -1.68
C TYR A 71 -0.70 -1.19 -2.32
N ALA A 72 0.29 -0.56 -1.68
CA ALA A 72 1.67 -0.56 -2.18
C ALA A 72 2.30 -1.95 -2.10
N TYR A 73 1.98 -2.72 -1.05
CA TYR A 73 2.39 -4.11 -0.88
C TYR A 73 1.77 -5.01 -1.96
N ASP A 74 0.45 -4.96 -2.13
CA ASP A 74 -0.29 -5.81 -3.08
C ASP A 74 0.08 -5.54 -4.56
N THR A 75 0.57 -4.34 -4.84
CA THR A 75 1.03 -3.93 -6.18
C THR A 75 2.54 -4.05 -6.39
N ASN A 76 3.27 -4.58 -5.40
CA ASN A 76 4.73 -4.74 -5.44
C ASN A 76 5.49 -3.41 -5.73
N LYS A 77 4.98 -2.30 -5.18
CA LYS A 77 5.55 -0.95 -5.32
C LYS A 77 6.39 -0.61 -4.07
N THR A 78 7.55 -1.24 -3.95
CA THR A 78 8.41 -1.18 -2.75
C THR A 78 8.91 0.22 -2.44
N LYS A 79 9.28 1.03 -3.45
CA LYS A 79 9.71 2.42 -3.24
C LYS A 79 8.57 3.30 -2.75
N THR A 80 7.36 3.08 -3.26
CA THR A 80 6.16 3.76 -2.77
C THR A 80 5.86 3.35 -1.33
N PHE A 81 6.00 2.05 -1.00
CA PHE A 81 5.87 1.53 0.36
C PHE A 81 6.86 2.21 1.33
N ASP A 82 8.14 2.27 0.98
CA ASP A 82 9.18 2.96 1.76
C ASP A 82 8.87 4.45 1.92
N THR A 83 8.36 5.09 0.87
CA THR A 83 7.96 6.50 0.90
C THR A 83 6.85 6.72 1.92
N LEU A 84 5.81 5.87 1.93
CA LEU A 84 4.72 5.93 2.89
C LEU A 84 5.20 5.73 4.33
N LEU A 85 6.09 4.77 4.57
CA LEU A 85 6.73 4.58 5.89
C LEU A 85 7.49 5.83 6.34
N ALA A 86 8.29 6.42 5.45
CA ALA A 86 9.02 7.66 5.74
C ALA A 86 8.09 8.87 5.99
N LYS A 87 6.85 8.82 5.48
CA LYS A 87 5.79 9.80 5.75
C LYS A 87 4.95 9.48 7.00
N GLY A 88 5.29 8.42 7.72
CA GLY A 88 4.62 8.07 8.97
C GLY A 88 3.30 7.34 8.77
N THR A 89 3.07 6.71 7.61
CA THR A 89 1.97 5.76 7.48
C THR A 89 2.22 4.56 8.39
N ALA A 90 1.27 4.27 9.28
CA ALA A 90 1.35 3.15 10.20
C ALA A 90 0.88 1.85 9.52
N ALA A 91 1.58 0.75 9.81
CA ALA A 91 1.07 -0.59 9.49
C ALA A 91 -0.26 -0.83 10.21
N ASN A 92 -1.22 -1.47 9.54
CA ASN A 92 -2.53 -1.76 10.11
C ASN A 92 -2.94 -3.23 9.88
N ALA A 93 -4.12 -3.60 10.37
CA ALA A 93 -4.62 -4.97 10.28
C ALA A 93 -4.83 -5.46 8.84
N SER A 94 -5.13 -4.56 7.90
CA SER A 94 -5.29 -4.90 6.48
C SER A 94 -3.97 -5.34 5.88
N LEU A 95 -2.92 -4.52 6.04
CA LEU A 95 -1.57 -4.89 5.61
C LEU A 95 -1.10 -6.21 6.24
N ALA A 96 -1.34 -6.40 7.55
CA ALA A 96 -1.00 -7.65 8.22
C ALA A 96 -1.73 -8.87 7.61
N THR A 97 -2.96 -8.67 7.13
CA THR A 97 -3.75 -9.70 6.44
C THR A 97 -3.13 -10.03 5.08
N SER A 98 -2.79 -9.04 4.24
CA SER A 98 -2.12 -9.29 2.94
C SER A 98 -0.76 -9.99 3.08
N ILE A 99 0.03 -9.59 4.08
CA ILE A 99 1.29 -10.27 4.41
C ILE A 99 1.02 -11.71 4.84
N GLY A 100 0.08 -11.92 5.77
CA GLY A 100 -0.31 -13.24 6.25
C GLY A 100 -0.80 -14.16 5.12
N MET A 101 -1.60 -13.64 4.19
CA MET A 101 -2.06 -14.36 3.01
C MET A 101 -0.90 -14.79 2.10
N SER A 102 0.10 -13.93 1.93
CA SER A 102 1.29 -14.25 1.13
C SER A 102 2.05 -15.46 1.68
N PHE A 103 2.26 -15.51 3.00
CA PHE A 103 2.82 -16.70 3.66
C PHE A 103 1.90 -17.92 3.57
N ALA A 104 0.60 -17.75 3.78
CA ALA A 104 -0.36 -18.84 3.72
C ALA A 104 -0.40 -19.51 2.34
N PHE A 105 -0.40 -18.71 1.27
CA PHE A 105 -0.31 -19.24 -0.10
C PHE A 105 1.01 -19.93 -0.37
N PHE A 106 2.13 -19.32 0.03
CA PHE A 106 3.46 -19.92 -0.13
C PHE A 106 3.55 -21.28 0.57
N PHE A 107 3.09 -21.39 1.82
CA PHE A 107 3.07 -22.66 2.55
C PHE A 107 2.18 -23.69 1.85
N ARG A 108 0.98 -23.29 1.42
CA ARG A 108 0.05 -24.17 0.70
C ARG A 108 0.65 -24.72 -0.59
N GLU A 109 1.33 -23.87 -1.38
CA GLU A 109 2.01 -24.27 -2.62
C GLU A 109 3.17 -25.24 -2.38
N ASN A 110 3.71 -25.27 -1.17
CA ASN A 110 4.76 -26.18 -0.74
C ASN A 110 4.23 -27.41 0.02
N GLY A 111 2.91 -27.60 0.08
CA GLY A 111 2.29 -28.74 0.77
C GLY A 111 2.50 -28.74 2.29
N VAL A 112 2.82 -27.59 2.87
CA VAL A 112 2.99 -27.40 4.32
C VAL A 112 1.98 -26.40 4.84
N GLY A 113 1.65 -26.43 6.13
CA GLY A 113 0.63 -25.51 6.62
C GLY A 113 0.38 -25.53 8.10
N ILE A 114 -0.77 -24.97 8.44
CA ILE A 114 -1.27 -24.88 9.81
C ILE A 114 -2.33 -25.97 9.96
N ASP A 115 -2.16 -26.84 10.95
CA ASP A 115 -3.16 -27.81 11.38
C ASP A 115 -3.70 -27.41 12.75
N ASN A 116 -5.03 -27.35 12.89
CA ASN A 116 -5.73 -27.00 14.12
C ASN A 116 -5.14 -25.77 14.85
N LYS A 117 -4.94 -24.67 14.10
CA LYS A 117 -4.37 -23.39 14.59
C LYS A 117 -2.92 -23.50 15.11
N LYS A 118 -2.19 -24.56 14.76
CA LYS A 118 -0.77 -24.76 15.08
C LYS A 118 0.03 -25.02 13.81
N ALA A 119 1.29 -24.63 13.79
CA ALA A 119 2.19 -25.03 12.71
C ALA A 119 2.31 -26.55 12.70
N SER A 120 2.17 -27.18 11.52
CA SER A 120 2.42 -28.61 11.39
C SER A 120 3.92 -28.91 11.59
N PRO A 121 4.31 -30.13 11.98
CA PRO A 121 5.72 -30.53 12.05
C PRO A 121 6.47 -30.28 10.73
N GLU A 122 5.79 -30.51 9.60
CA GLU A 122 6.34 -30.27 8.26
C GLU A 122 6.59 -28.79 8.02
N LEU A 123 5.70 -27.91 8.47
CA LEU A 123 5.91 -26.47 8.40
C LEU A 123 7.12 -26.04 9.25
N LEU A 124 7.28 -26.59 10.45
CA LEU A 124 8.40 -26.28 11.33
C LEU A 124 9.76 -26.70 10.75
N GLU A 125 9.80 -27.80 9.98
CA GLU A 125 11.01 -28.17 9.23
C GLU A 125 11.18 -27.31 7.96
N PHE A 126 10.09 -27.01 7.27
CA PHE A 126 10.11 -26.23 6.03
C PHE A 126 10.68 -24.81 6.24
N ILE A 127 10.34 -24.14 7.34
CA ILE A 127 10.88 -22.79 7.63
C ILE A 127 12.40 -22.75 7.87
N LYS A 128 13.06 -23.91 7.98
CA LYS A 128 14.53 -23.99 8.09
C LYS A 128 15.20 -24.13 6.72
N THR A 129 14.45 -24.43 5.67
CA THR A 129 14.96 -24.70 4.32
C THR A 129 15.47 -23.44 3.64
N GLN A 130 16.35 -23.62 2.64
CA GLN A 130 16.83 -22.51 1.81
C GLN A 130 15.69 -21.84 1.03
N LYS A 131 14.73 -22.63 0.54
CA LYS A 131 13.55 -22.14 -0.18
C LYS A 131 12.73 -21.14 0.64
N TYR A 132 12.54 -21.39 1.94
CA TYR A 132 11.86 -20.44 2.82
C TYR A 132 12.66 -19.16 3.03
N LYS A 133 14.00 -19.27 3.19
CA LYS A 133 14.87 -18.09 3.35
C LYS A 133 14.83 -17.19 2.12
N GLU A 134 14.93 -17.78 0.93
CA GLU A 134 14.82 -17.06 -0.35
C GLU A 134 13.47 -16.37 -0.49
N PHE A 135 12.36 -17.07 -0.18
CA PHE A 135 11.04 -16.44 -0.18
C PHE A 135 10.98 -15.25 0.78
N LYS A 136 11.54 -15.38 1.98
CA LYS A 136 11.54 -14.30 2.96
C LYS A 136 12.35 -13.11 2.45
N GLU A 137 13.54 -13.32 1.92
CA GLU A 137 14.42 -12.26 1.40
C GLU A 137 13.87 -11.59 0.13
N GLU A 138 13.17 -12.33 -0.73
CA GLU A 138 12.55 -11.76 -1.94
C GLU A 138 11.33 -10.90 -1.57
N LYS A 139 10.61 -11.26 -0.52
CA LYS A 139 9.35 -10.62 -0.13
C LYS A 139 9.47 -9.57 0.99
N PHE A 140 10.51 -9.62 1.83
CA PHE A 140 10.64 -8.83 3.07
C PHE A 140 12.10 -8.45 3.37
#